data_AF-A0A9P1FUJ4-F1
#
_entry.id   AF-A0A9P1FUJ4-F1
#
_cell.length_a   1.000
_cell.length_b   1.000
_cell.length_c   1.000
_cell.angle_alpha   90.00
_cell.angle_beta   90.00
_cell.angle_gamma   90.00
#
_symmetry.space_group_name_H-M   'P 1'
#
loop_
_entity.id
_entity.type
_entity.pdbx_description
1 polymer ?
#
loop_
_entity_poly.entity_id
_entity_poly.type
_entity_poly.pdbx_seq_one_letter_code
_entity_poly.pdbx_strand_id
1 'polypeptide(L)'
;MLDCFGSGISVYVASVLTFVRAFAFLCAVDAHQNLMVAGTSLGANLQVFATCLALAGVPVLIMANFGLHWGFGHYVQRFAHYLVACLAFDCFILCLLPLGSDMCSALANPYVLQSGRIFVCGFINAAYGFWAIVFLFFEIQLVRQVSLQAHLVEQGEYAELLRYERKPADMNRFAAG
;
A
#
# COMPACT_ATOMS: atom_id res chain seq x y z
N MET A 1 4.28 -4.46 20.42
CA MET A 1 5.57 -5.12 20.09
C MET A 1 6.16 -4.66 18.75
N LEU A 2 5.43 -3.90 17.92
CA LEU A 2 5.97 -3.19 16.75
C LEU A 2 6.12 -1.68 16.99
N ASP A 3 6.07 -1.23 18.25
CA ASP A 3 6.14 0.18 18.64
C ASP A 3 7.56 0.76 18.60
N CYS A 4 8.54 -0.02 18.09
CA CYS A 4 9.95 0.37 17.96
C CYS A 4 10.34 0.90 16.57
N PHE A 5 9.49 0.75 15.55
CA PHE A 5 9.69 1.52 14.32
C PHE A 5 9.22 2.94 14.62
N GLY A 6 10.16 3.83 14.93
CA GLY A 6 9.87 5.24 15.20
C GLY A 6 8.90 5.78 14.15
N SER A 7 7.89 6.53 14.60
CA SER A 7 6.69 6.87 13.81
C SER A 7 7.01 7.21 12.36
N GLY A 8 8.01 8.09 12.12
CA GLY A 8 8.50 8.48 10.80
C GLY A 8 8.90 7.35 9.85
N ILE A 9 9.52 6.28 10.34
CA ILE A 9 10.09 5.20 9.52
C ILE A 9 8.99 4.41 8.79
N SER A 10 7.81 4.29 9.38
CA SER A 10 6.70 3.55 8.78
C SER A 10 6.24 4.16 7.43
N VAL A 11 6.21 5.49 7.31
CA VAL A 11 5.91 6.21 6.06
C VAL A 11 7.01 6.06 5.02
N TYR A 12 8.29 6.01 5.44
CA TYR A 12 9.40 5.73 4.51
C TYR A 12 9.32 4.30 3.96
N VAL A 13 9.00 3.32 4.82
CA VAL A 13 8.79 1.92 4.37
C VAL A 13 7.59 1.84 3.42
N ALA A 14 6.49 2.54 3.73
CA ALA A 14 5.31 2.62 2.87
C ALA A 14 5.62 3.21 1.49
N SER A 15 6.43 4.27 1.44
CA SER A 15 6.79 4.95 0.21
C SER A 15 7.74 4.11 -0.66
N VAL A 16 8.72 3.42 -0.05
CA VAL A 16 9.57 2.48 -0.79
C VAL A 16 8.73 1.33 -1.37
N LEU A 17 7.81 0.76 -0.59
CA LEU A 17 6.94 -0.33 -1.05
C LEU A 17 6.06 0.11 -2.22
N THR A 18 5.43 1.29 -2.13
CA THR A 18 4.60 1.84 -3.22
C THR A 18 5.42 2.16 -4.46
N PHE A 19 6.67 2.60 -4.32
CA PHE A 19 7.57 2.82 -5.44
C PHE A 19 7.99 1.52 -6.13
N VAL A 20 8.40 0.51 -5.36
CA VAL A 20 8.74 -0.83 -5.88
C VAL A 20 7.53 -1.45 -6.58
N ARG A 21 6.34 -1.30 -6.01
CA ARG A 21 5.08 -1.72 -6.62
C ARG A 21 4.83 -1.04 -7.96
N ALA A 22 4.96 0.29 -8.02
CA ALA A 22 4.78 1.03 -9.27
C ALA A 22 5.79 0.58 -10.34
N PHE A 23 7.05 0.38 -9.96
CA PHE A 23 8.07 -0.13 -10.86
C PHE A 23 7.74 -1.55 -11.37
N ALA A 24 7.29 -2.44 -10.47
CA ALA A 24 6.91 -3.80 -10.83
C ALA A 24 5.72 -3.83 -11.81
N PHE A 25 4.69 -3.01 -11.58
CA PHE A 25 3.55 -2.91 -12.52
C PHE A 25 3.96 -2.32 -13.87
N LEU A 26 4.83 -1.30 -13.90
CA LEU A 26 5.34 -0.74 -15.16
C LEU A 26 6.18 -1.76 -15.95
N CYS A 27 6.94 -2.60 -15.26
CA CYS A 27 7.74 -3.65 -15.92
C CYS A 27 6.89 -4.83 -16.39
N ALA A 28 5.77 -5.10 -15.71
CA ALA A 28 4.91 -6.24 -15.99
C ALA A 28 3.78 -5.92 -16.98
N VAL A 29 3.44 -4.65 -17.20
CA VAL A 29 2.33 -4.29 -18.09
C VAL A 29 2.73 -4.49 -19.55
N ASP A 30 1.98 -5.33 -20.25
CA ASP A 30 2.04 -5.45 -21.70
C ASP A 30 0.65 -5.15 -22.24
N ALA A 31 0.50 -4.02 -22.93
CA ALA A 31 -0.78 -3.58 -23.49
C ALA A 31 -1.24 -4.44 -24.69
N HIS A 32 -0.34 -5.23 -25.27
CA HIS A 32 -0.63 -6.02 -26.47
C HIS A 32 -1.00 -7.47 -26.16
N GLN A 33 -0.69 -7.98 -24.96
CA GLN A 33 -0.95 -9.36 -24.58
C GLN A 33 -1.76 -9.42 -23.29
N ASN A 34 -2.83 -10.23 -23.30
CA ASN A 34 -3.51 -10.59 -22.06
C ASN A 34 -2.51 -11.39 -21.20
N LEU A 35 -1.96 -10.78 -20.14
CA LEU A 35 -1.14 -11.50 -19.19
C LEU A 35 -1.97 -12.64 -18.61
N MET A 36 -1.53 -13.86 -18.93
CA MET A 36 -1.97 -15.07 -18.26
C MET A 36 -1.28 -15.11 -16.90
N VAL A 37 -1.81 -14.36 -15.95
CA VAL A 37 -1.40 -14.49 -14.55
C VAL A 37 -2.10 -15.72 -14.02
N ALA A 38 -1.32 -16.81 -14.00
CA ALA A 38 -1.64 -18.03 -13.29
C ALA A 38 -2.97 -18.68 -13.70
N GLY A 39 -3.13 -18.82 -15.03
CA GLY A 39 -4.25 -19.52 -15.66
C GLY A 39 -5.52 -18.67 -15.82
N THR A 40 -5.55 -17.47 -15.25
CA THR A 40 -6.61 -16.48 -15.53
C THR A 40 -6.11 -15.44 -16.52
N SER A 41 -6.92 -15.16 -17.54
CA SER A 41 -6.70 -14.00 -18.40
C SER A 41 -7.06 -12.75 -17.59
N LEU A 42 -6.05 -12.07 -17.05
CA LEU A 42 -6.26 -10.77 -16.42
C LEU A 42 -6.65 -9.80 -17.53
N GLY A 43 -7.92 -9.39 -17.56
CA GLY A 43 -8.44 -8.53 -18.62
C GLY A 43 -7.62 -7.24 -18.75
N ALA A 44 -7.39 -6.78 -19.97
CA ALA A 44 -6.62 -5.56 -20.25
C ALA A 44 -7.10 -4.35 -19.43
N ASN A 45 -8.41 -4.24 -19.18
CA ASN A 45 -8.99 -3.18 -18.36
C ASN A 45 -8.50 -3.20 -16.90
N LEU A 46 -8.34 -4.39 -16.30
CA LEU A 46 -7.85 -4.54 -14.93
C LEU A 46 -6.36 -4.18 -14.83
N GLN A 47 -5.56 -4.55 -15.84
CA GLN A 47 -4.15 -4.20 -15.90
C GLN A 47 -3.93 -2.69 -16.06
N VAL A 48 -4.69 -2.06 -16.96
CA VAL A 48 -4.64 -0.60 -17.14
C VAL A 48 -5.08 0.11 -15.86
N PHE A 49 -6.17 -0.33 -15.23
CA PHE A 49 -6.62 0.25 -13.97
C PHE A 49 -5.60 0.10 -12.84
N ALA A 50 -4.99 -1.09 -12.68
CA ALA A 50 -3.94 -1.33 -11.69
C ALA A 50 -2.71 -0.44 -11.94
N THR A 51 -2.32 -0.26 -13.20
CA THR A 51 -1.17 0.56 -13.59
C THR A 51 -1.45 2.05 -13.36
N CYS A 52 -2.66 2.52 -13.71
CA CYS A 52 -3.09 3.89 -13.41
C CYS A 52 -3.12 4.15 -11.91
N LEU A 53 -3.63 3.20 -11.11
CA LEU A 53 -3.65 3.31 -9.65
C LEU A 53 -2.22 3.40 -9.09
N ALA A 54 -1.32 2.53 -9.55
CA ALA A 54 0.08 2.53 -9.13
C ALA A 54 0.82 3.82 -9.52
N LEU A 55 0.57 4.36 -10.72
CA LEU A 55 1.11 5.65 -11.17
C LEU A 55 0.56 6.83 -10.37
N ALA A 56 -0.73 6.80 -10.02
CA ALA A 56 -1.35 7.79 -9.16
C ALA A 56 -0.77 7.78 -7.73
N GLY A 57 -0.22 6.65 -7.28
CA GLY A 57 0.49 6.56 -6.01
C GLY A 57 1.78 7.39 -5.92
N VAL A 58 2.47 7.61 -7.04
CA VAL A 58 3.73 8.36 -7.09
C VAL A 58 3.59 9.84 -6.67
N PRO A 59 2.65 10.63 -7.19
CA PRO A 59 2.46 11.99 -6.69
C PRO A 59 1.97 12.02 -5.24
N VAL A 60 1.14 11.07 -4.82
CA VAL A 60 0.60 11.01 -3.44
C VAL A 60 1.71 10.70 -2.44
N LEU A 61 2.64 9.79 -2.76
CA LEU A 61 3.78 9.48 -1.87
C LEU A 61 4.72 10.68 -1.72
N ILE A 62 4.94 11.45 -2.80
CA ILE A 62 5.78 12.65 -2.74
C ILE A 62 5.14 13.69 -1.81
N MET A 63 3.83 13.94 -1.97
CA MET A 63 3.10 14.85 -1.08
C MET A 63 3.10 14.37 0.37
N ALA A 64 2.99 13.06 0.61
CA ALA A 64 3.02 12.49 1.96
C ALA A 64 4.38 12.69 2.65
N ASN A 65 5.48 12.48 1.94
CA ASN A 65 6.83 12.68 2.46
C ASN A 65 7.09 14.17 2.78
N PHE A 66 6.64 15.07 1.91
CA PHE A 66 6.70 16.51 2.19
C PHE A 66 5.82 16.91 3.37
N GLY A 67 4.59 16.38 3.45
CA GLY A 67 3.69 16.62 4.57
C GLY A 67 4.25 16.14 5.90
N LEU A 68 4.95 15.00 5.90
CA LEU A 68 5.63 14.50 7.09
C LEU A 68 6.79 15.41 7.54
N HIS A 69 7.59 15.91 6.60
CA HIS A 69 8.75 16.76 6.94
C HIS A 69 8.35 18.16 7.42
N TRP A 70 7.27 18.73 6.86
CA TRP A 70 6.77 20.05 7.21
C TRP A 70 5.65 20.04 8.27
N GLY A 71 5.24 18.87 8.75
CA GLY A 71 4.23 18.75 9.79
C GLY A 71 2.79 18.97 9.33
N PHE A 72 2.51 18.90 8.02
CA PHE A 72 1.15 19.03 7.47
C PHE A 72 0.43 17.68 7.51
N GLY A 73 -0.43 17.48 8.51
CA GLY A 73 -1.13 16.21 8.74
C GLY A 73 -2.07 15.78 7.60
N HIS A 74 -2.66 16.76 6.91
CA HIS A 74 -3.64 16.51 5.83
C HIS A 74 -3.09 15.69 4.66
N TYR A 75 -1.84 15.92 4.26
CA TYR A 75 -1.22 15.15 3.17
C TYR A 75 -0.95 13.70 3.56
N VAL A 76 -0.59 13.47 4.83
CA VAL A 76 -0.35 12.13 5.38
C VAL A 76 -1.68 11.36 5.51
N GLN A 77 -2.77 12.04 5.91
CA GLN A 77 -4.11 11.44 5.92
C GLN A 77 -4.56 11.02 4.51
N ARG A 78 -4.36 11.86 3.49
CA ARG A 78 -4.70 11.50 2.10
C ARG A 78 -3.93 10.27 1.62
N PHE A 79 -2.67 10.15 2.02
CA PHE A 79 -1.87 8.96 1.71
C PHE A 79 -2.38 7.72 2.44
N ALA A 80 -2.83 7.83 3.68
CA ALA A 80 -3.48 6.72 4.39
C ALA A 80 -4.74 6.22 3.66
N HIS A 81 -5.60 7.13 3.17
CA HIS A 81 -6.78 6.76 2.38
C HIS A 81 -6.42 6.07 1.06
N TYR A 82 -5.36 6.55 0.39
CA TYR A 82 -4.84 5.91 -0.83
C TYR A 82 -4.34 4.48 -0.56
N LEU A 83 -3.63 4.25 0.56
CA LEU A 83 -3.19 2.92 0.96
C LEU A 83 -4.37 1.99 1.25
N VAL A 84 -5.44 2.49 1.88
CA VAL A 84 -6.68 1.71 2.07
C VAL A 84 -7.30 1.30 0.73
N ALA A 85 -7.35 2.21 -0.25
CA ALA A 85 -7.86 1.90 -1.58
C ALA A 85 -7.01 0.84 -2.30
N CYS A 86 -5.68 0.91 -2.17
CA CYS A 86 -4.77 -0.11 -2.69
C CYS A 86 -5.04 -1.47 -2.03
N LEU A 87 -5.14 -1.50 -0.70
CA LEU A 87 -5.41 -2.73 0.06
C LEU A 87 -6.75 -3.37 -0.33
N ALA A 88 -7.78 -2.55 -0.57
CA ALA A 88 -9.06 -3.04 -1.06
C ALA A 88 -8.93 -3.67 -2.46
N PHE A 89 -8.13 -3.06 -3.33
CA PHE A 89 -7.84 -3.58 -4.67
C PHE A 89 -7.04 -4.89 -4.62
N ASP A 90 -6.06 -5.01 -3.73
CA ASP A 90 -5.28 -6.23 -3.55
C ASP A 90 -6.13 -7.36 -2.96
N CYS A 91 -6.99 -7.06 -1.99
CA CYS A 91 -8.00 -8.01 -1.51
C CYS A 91 -8.91 -8.49 -2.65
N PHE A 92 -9.35 -7.58 -3.52
CA PHE A 92 -10.19 -7.91 -4.67
C PHE A 92 -9.46 -8.86 -5.63
N ILE A 93 -8.21 -8.55 -5.97
CA ILE A 93 -7.37 -9.41 -6.81
C ILE A 93 -7.19 -10.78 -6.15
N LEU A 94 -6.81 -10.83 -4.88
CA LEU A 94 -6.60 -12.08 -4.15
C LEU A 94 -7.85 -12.94 -4.02
N CYS A 95 -9.05 -12.36 -3.97
CA CYS A 95 -10.30 -13.10 -4.03
C CYS A 95 -10.60 -13.64 -5.44
N LEU A 96 -10.13 -12.97 -6.49
CA LEU A 96 -10.32 -13.37 -7.88
C LEU A 96 -9.43 -14.56 -8.29
N LEU A 97 -8.19 -14.61 -7.77
CA LEU A 97 -7.20 -15.64 -8.11
C LEU A 97 -7.62 -17.10 -7.81
N PRO A 98 -8.15 -17.45 -6.62
CA PRO A 98 -8.51 -18.84 -6.31
C PRO A 98 -9.71 -19.36 -7.10
N LEU A 99 -10.53 -18.47 -7.70
CA LEU A 99 -11.64 -18.83 -8.58
C LEU A 99 -11.16 -19.28 -9.97
N GLY A 100 -9.95 -18.88 -10.37
CA GLY A 100 -9.31 -19.31 -11.60
C GLY A 100 -8.30 -20.42 -11.34
N SER A 101 -8.77 -21.66 -11.38
CA SER A 101 -8.14 -22.88 -10.85
C SER A 101 -6.78 -23.33 -11.44
N ASP A 102 -6.04 -22.50 -12.17
CA ASP A 102 -4.94 -22.95 -13.04
C ASP A 102 -3.55 -22.38 -12.69
N MET A 103 -3.35 -21.93 -11.44
CA MET A 103 -2.05 -21.44 -10.96
C MET A 103 -0.93 -22.49 -11.09
N CYS A 104 -1.28 -23.76 -10.87
CA CYS A 104 -0.35 -24.87 -11.00
C CYS A 104 0.10 -25.10 -12.46
N SER A 105 -0.77 -24.86 -13.43
CA SER A 105 -0.45 -25.03 -14.86
C SER A 105 0.52 -23.95 -15.38
N ALA A 106 0.53 -22.78 -14.74
CA ALA A 106 1.41 -21.67 -15.10
C ALA A 106 2.82 -21.80 -14.49
N LEU A 107 2.95 -22.38 -13.29
CA LEU A 107 4.24 -22.52 -12.61
C LEU A 107 4.96 -23.85 -12.90
N ALA A 108 4.22 -24.94 -13.12
CA ALA A 108 4.80 -26.27 -13.21
C ALA A 108 4.95 -26.73 -14.66
N ASN A 109 6.18 -27.15 -15.01
CA ASN A 109 6.47 -27.74 -16.31
C ASN A 109 5.62 -29.04 -16.48
N PRO A 110 4.96 -29.25 -17.64
CA PRO A 110 4.08 -30.39 -17.88
C PRO A 110 4.72 -31.75 -17.60
N TYR A 111 6.05 -31.87 -17.67
CA TYR A 111 6.78 -33.09 -17.35
C TYR A 111 6.69 -33.50 -15.86
N VAL A 112 6.63 -32.53 -14.94
CA VAL A 112 6.55 -32.79 -13.49
C VAL A 112 5.11 -33.15 -13.08
N LEU A 113 4.13 -32.73 -13.86
CA LEU A 113 2.70 -32.99 -13.61
C LEU A 113 2.30 -34.46 -13.80
N GLN A 114 3.03 -35.23 -14.61
CA GLN A 114 2.68 -36.62 -14.94
C GLN A 114 2.80 -37.59 -13.76
N SER A 115 3.70 -37.33 -12.80
CA SER A 115 3.93 -38.26 -11.68
C SER A 115 3.20 -37.89 -10.38
N GLY A 116 2.54 -36.73 -10.28
CA GLY A 116 1.93 -36.30 -9.01
C GLY A 116 1.19 -34.97 -9.02
N ARG A 117 0.36 -34.69 -10.04
CA ARG A 117 -0.37 -33.41 -10.21
C ARG A 117 -1.10 -32.93 -8.95
N ILE A 118 -1.82 -33.80 -8.24
CA ILE A 118 -2.69 -33.39 -7.12
C ILE A 118 -1.87 -32.87 -5.93
N PHE A 119 -0.78 -33.56 -5.57
CA PHE A 119 0.06 -33.16 -4.44
C PHE A 119 0.83 -31.86 -4.73
N VAL A 120 1.43 -31.75 -5.93
CA VAL A 120 2.21 -30.58 -6.33
C VAL A 120 1.31 -29.33 -6.45
N CYS A 121 0.16 -29.46 -7.10
CA CYS A 121 -0.77 -28.33 -7.23
C CYS A 121 -1.39 -27.92 -5.89
N GLY A 122 -1.72 -28.90 -5.03
CA GLY A 122 -2.22 -28.62 -3.68
C GLY A 122 -1.21 -27.86 -2.82
N PHE A 123 0.07 -28.28 -2.86
CA PHE A 123 1.14 -27.61 -2.13
C PHE A 123 1.41 -26.19 -2.64
N ILE A 124 1.46 -26.00 -3.97
CA ILE A 124 1.66 -24.66 -4.58
C ILE A 124 0.51 -23.72 -4.22
N ASN A 125 -0.74 -24.18 -4.33
CA ASN A 125 -1.90 -23.34 -3.99
C ASN A 125 -1.94 -23.00 -2.49
N ALA A 126 -1.60 -23.97 -1.61
CA ALA A 126 -1.54 -23.73 -0.16
C ALA A 126 -0.42 -22.74 0.20
N ALA A 127 0.77 -22.91 -0.38
CA ALA A 127 1.89 -21.99 -0.18
C ALA A 127 1.53 -20.58 -0.69
N TYR A 128 0.93 -20.47 -1.87
CA TYR A 128 0.47 -19.20 -2.43
C TYR A 128 -0.53 -18.51 -1.51
N GLY A 129 -1.57 -19.23 -1.06
CA GLY A 129 -2.57 -18.70 -0.13
C GLY A 129 -1.95 -18.24 1.20
N PHE A 130 -1.01 -19.02 1.75
CA PHE A 130 -0.28 -18.64 2.95
C PHE A 130 0.50 -17.33 2.76
N TRP A 131 1.30 -17.21 1.70
CA TRP A 131 2.07 -16.00 1.42
C TRP A 131 1.19 -14.79 1.11
N ALA A 132 0.07 -14.99 0.41
CA ALA A 132 -0.92 -13.94 0.16
C ALA A 132 -1.51 -13.38 1.46
N ILE A 133 -1.86 -14.25 2.41
CA ILE A 133 -2.39 -13.83 3.73
C ILE A 133 -1.30 -13.08 4.53
N VAL A 134 -0.06 -13.56 4.52
CA VAL A 134 1.07 -12.89 5.19
C VAL A 134 1.29 -11.50 4.60
N PHE A 135 1.25 -11.38 3.27
CA PHE A 135 1.39 -10.10 2.58
C PHE A 135 0.24 -9.14 2.91
N LEU A 136 -1.01 -9.60 2.89
CA LEU A 136 -2.17 -8.79 3.30
C LEU A 136 -2.05 -8.32 4.74
N PHE A 137 -1.66 -9.22 5.66
CA PHE A 137 -1.48 -8.84 7.06
C PHE A 137 -0.40 -7.78 7.22
N PHE A 138 0.71 -7.91 6.47
CA PHE A 138 1.75 -6.90 6.44
C PHE A 138 1.24 -5.55 5.93
N GLU A 139 0.48 -5.51 4.84
CA GLU A 139 -0.12 -4.26 4.35
C GLU A 139 -1.09 -3.64 5.35
N ILE A 140 -1.98 -4.43 5.99
CA ILE A 140 -2.92 -3.94 7.01
C ILE A 140 -2.15 -3.26 8.16
N GLN A 141 -1.07 -3.88 8.63
CA GLN A 141 -0.24 -3.29 9.68
C GLN A 141 0.38 -1.97 9.22
N LEU A 142 0.85 -1.91 7.98
CA LEU A 142 1.45 -0.72 7.39
C LEU A 142 0.44 0.43 7.32
N VAL A 143 -0.78 0.18 6.81
CA VAL A 143 -1.86 1.16 6.76
C VAL A 143 -2.20 1.68 8.16
N ARG A 144 -2.27 0.79 9.15
CA ARG A 144 -2.57 1.15 10.55
C ARG A 144 -1.48 2.04 11.15
N GLN A 145 -0.20 1.76 10.89
CA GLN A 145 0.89 2.59 11.39
C GLN A 145 0.89 3.98 10.75
N VAL A 146 0.66 4.05 9.43
CA VAL A 146 0.58 5.33 8.70
C VAL A 146 -0.63 6.16 9.15
N SER A 147 -1.78 5.53 9.43
CA SER A 147 -2.96 6.26 9.92
C SER A 147 -2.77 6.78 11.34
N LEU A 148 -2.14 6.00 12.23
CA LEU A 148 -1.77 6.47 13.57
C LEU A 148 -0.80 7.66 13.50
N GLN A 149 0.19 7.59 12.61
CA GLN A 149 1.13 8.68 12.40
C GLN A 149 0.47 9.94 11.85
N ALA A 150 -0.50 9.80 10.94
CA ALA A 150 -1.27 10.93 10.43
C ALA A 150 -1.98 11.68 11.57
N HIS A 151 -2.59 10.95 12.50
CA HIS A 151 -3.24 11.54 13.68
C HIS A 151 -2.25 12.21 14.64
N LEU A 152 -1.05 11.64 14.83
CA LEU A 152 -0.02 12.23 15.68
C LEU A 152 0.52 13.55 15.11
N VAL A 153 0.76 13.60 13.79
CA VAL A 153 1.22 14.82 13.12
C VAL A 153 0.16 15.92 13.19
N GLU A 154 -1.10 15.55 12.95
CA GLU A 154 -2.24 16.47 13.05
C GLU A 154 -2.38 17.05 14.48
N GLN A 155 -2.26 16.22 15.52
CA GLN A 155 -2.26 16.71 16.91
C GLN A 155 -1.09 17.65 17.22
N GLY A 156 0.09 17.38 16.64
CA GLY A 156 1.26 18.26 16.75
C GLY A 156 1.03 19.63 16.09
N GLU A 157 0.38 19.65 14.93
CA GLU A 157 0.04 20.87 14.19
C GLU A 157 -0.89 21.78 15.02
N TYR A 158 -1.94 21.22 15.63
CA TYR A 158 -2.84 21.98 16.50
C TYR A 158 -2.15 22.52 17.77
N ALA A 159 -1.21 21.78 18.34
CA ALA A 159 -0.46 22.23 19.51
C ALA A 159 0.41 23.45 19.20
N GLU A 160 1.02 23.52 18.02
CA GLU A 160 1.77 24.70 17.59
C GLU A 160 0.84 25.89 17.33
N LEU A 161 -0.29 25.69 16.65
CA LEU A 161 -1.26 26.76 16.37
C LEU A 161 -1.79 27.41 17.67
N LEU A 162 -2.15 26.60 18.68
CA LEU A 162 -2.58 27.11 19.99
C LEU A 162 -1.47 27.87 20.74
N ARG A 163 -0.21 27.48 20.55
CA ARG A 163 0.94 28.21 21.10
C ARG A 163 1.12 29.57 20.43
N TYR A 164 0.88 29.66 19.12
CA TYR A 164 0.90 30.92 18.39
C TYR A 164 -0.27 31.82 18.77
N GLU A 165 -1.48 31.31 19.00
CA GLU A 165 -2.65 32.11 19.40
C GLU A 165 -2.51 32.73 20.81
N ARG A 166 -1.81 32.05 21.71
CA ARG A 166 -1.52 32.57 23.06
C ARG A 166 -0.55 33.76 23.05
N LYS A 167 0.39 33.80 22.10
CA LYS A 167 1.47 34.79 22.01
C LYS A 167 1.01 36.25 21.70
N PRO A 168 0.05 36.52 20.78
CA PRO A 168 -0.48 37.86 20.54
C PRO A 168 -1.42 38.34 21.67
N ALA A 169 -2.09 37.44 22.38
CA ALA A 169 -2.96 37.80 23.52
C ALA A 169 -2.16 38.42 24.68
N ASP A 170 -0.94 37.94 24.93
CA ASP A 170 -0.04 38.57 25.91
C ASP A 170 0.54 39.88 25.37
N MET A 171 0.84 39.98 24.08
CA MET A 171 1.39 41.21 23.49
C MET A 171 0.43 42.40 23.59
N ASN A 172 -0.88 42.17 23.46
CA ASN A 172 -1.92 43.18 23.67
C ASN A 172 -2.10 43.56 25.15
N ARG A 173 -1.73 42.71 26.11
CA ARG A 173 -1.74 43.05 27.55
C ARG A 173 -0.62 44.01 27.94
N PHE A 174 0.52 43.95 27.25
CA PHE A 174 1.65 44.86 27.50
C PHE A 174 1.52 46.21 26.79
N ALA A 175 0.69 46.32 25.76
CA ALA A 175 0.45 47.58 25.04
C ALA A 175 -0.63 48.49 25.69
N ALA A 176 -1.31 48.02 26.73
CA ALA A 176 -2.42 48.71 27.39
C ALA A 176 -2.09 49.24 28.81
N GLY A 177 -0.81 49.19 29.24
CA GLY A 177 -0.32 49.77 30.49
C GLY A 177 0.69 50.87 30.22
#